data_AF-A0A9E5ITR6-F1
#
_entry.id   AF-A0A9E5ITR6-F1
#
_cell.length_a   1.000
_cell.length_b   1.000
_cell.length_c   1.000
_cell.angle_alpha   90.00
_cell.angle_beta   90.00
_cell.angle_gamma   90.00
#
_symmetry.space_group_name_H-M   'P 1'
#
loop_
_entity.id
_entity.type
_entity.pdbx_description
1 polymer ?
#
loop_
_entity_poly.entity_id
_entity_poly.type
_entity_poly.pdbx_seq_one_letter_code
_entity_poly.pdbx_strand_id
1 'polypeptide(L)' 'MDTAKIFQTGRSQAVRLPKEYRFNAKEVVIKRVGEGVLLMPIEEPWDMIEAALNAFESGFKIERQQPEHQIRPEVLL' A
#
# COMPACT_ATOMS: atom_id res chain seq x y z
N MET A 1 -1.47 19.43 -10.23
CA MET A 1 -0.47 18.34 -10.15
C MET A 1 0.71 18.93 -9.39
N ASP A 2 0.86 18.51 -8.14
CA ASP A 2 1.86 19.09 -7.26
C ASP A 2 3.22 18.45 -7.52
N THR A 3 4.28 19.21 -7.27
CA THR A 3 5.66 18.77 -7.53
C THR A 3 6.49 18.93 -6.27
N ALA A 4 7.48 18.07 -6.10
CA ALA A 4 8.44 18.13 -5.00
C ALA A 4 9.86 18.26 -5.57
N LYS A 5 10.72 19.00 -4.87
CA LYS A 5 12.13 19.10 -5.27
C LYS A 5 12.91 17.89 -4.78
N ILE A 6 13.66 17.28 -5.71
CA ILE A 6 14.70 16.31 -5.40
C ILE A 6 16.00 17.07 -5.14
N PHE A 7 16.73 16.68 -4.09
CA PHE A 7 18.02 17.26 -3.72
C PHE A 7 18.93 16.21 -3.09
N GLN A 8 20.20 16.58 -2.85
CA GLN A 8 21.18 15.73 -2.18
C GLN A 8 21.31 16.12 -0.70
N THR A 9 21.39 15.12 0.18
CA THR A 9 21.73 15.26 1.60
C THR A 9 22.92 14.35 1.91
N GLY A 10 24.12 14.93 1.98
CA GLY A 10 25.36 14.15 2.03
C GLY A 10 25.51 13.26 0.79
N ARG A 11 25.51 11.93 0.99
CA ARG A 11 25.61 10.91 -0.09
C ARG A 11 24.25 10.35 -0.53
N SER A 12 23.16 10.85 0.05
CA SER A 12 21.80 10.34 -0.18
C SER A 12 20.97 11.30 -1.02
N GLN A 13 20.07 10.76 -1.84
CA GLN A 13 19.03 11.54 -2.50
C GLN A 13 17.84 11.72 -1.56
N ALA A 14 17.23 12.90 -1.56
CA ALA A 14 16.07 13.24 -0.74
C ALA A 14 15.00 13.99 -1.53
N VAL A 15 13.75 13.86 -1.10
CA VAL A 15 12.60 14.61 -1.62
C VAL A 15 12.11 15.58 -0.55
N ARG A 16 11.97 16.87 -0.86
CA ARG A 16 11.35 17.83 0.06
C ARG A 16 9.83 17.78 -0.12
N LEU A 17 9.14 17.13 0.82
CA LEU A 17 7.68 17.08 0.83
C LEU A 17 7.07 18.47 1.08
N PRO A 18 6.14 18.94 0.23
CA PRO A 18 5.29 20.09 0.53
C PRO A 18 4.49 19.89 1.83
N LYS A 19 3.96 20.96 2.40
CA LYS A 19 3.37 20.95 3.75
C LYS A 19 2.19 19.97 3.84
N GLU A 20 1.36 19.96 2.82
CA GLU A 20 0.15 19.16 2.65
C GLU A 20 0.42 17.65 2.49
N TYR A 21 1.66 17.24 2.22
CA TYR A 21 2.06 15.82 2.09
C TYR A 21 2.96 15.33 3.23
N ARG A 22 3.11 16.10 4.32
CA ARG A 22 3.95 15.69 5.45
C ARG A 22 3.30 14.54 6.21
N PHE A 23 4.10 13.53 6.54
CA PHE A 23 3.68 12.46 7.44
C PHE A 23 3.68 12.94 8.89
N ASN A 24 2.70 12.47 9.67
CA ASN A 24 2.75 12.53 11.13
C ASN A 24 3.39 11.24 11.67
N ALA A 25 4.58 10.89 11.17
CA ALA A 25 5.30 9.68 11.55
C ALA A 25 6.81 9.93 11.50
N LYS A 26 7.58 9.14 12.25
CA LYS A 26 9.05 9.22 12.26
C LYS A 26 9.69 8.46 11.09
N GLU A 27 9.04 7.38 10.66
CA GLU A 27 9.55 6.48 9.64
C GLU A 27 8.43 6.04 8.69
N VAL A 28 8.83 5.72 7.45
CA VAL A 28 7.94 5.21 6.41
C VAL A 28 8.53 3.95 5.78
N VAL A 29 7.67 3.01 5.43
CA VAL A 29 7.99 1.90 4.53
C VAL A 29 8.04 2.41 3.10
N ILE A 30 9.00 1.91 2.32
CA ILE A 30 9.19 2.27 0.91
C ILE A 30 8.90 1.03 0.04
N LYS A 31 8.01 1.17 -0.95
CA LYS A 31 7.75 0.13 -1.96
C LYS A 31 7.89 0.71 -3.36
N ARG A 32 8.63 0.05 -4.25
CA ARG A 32 8.71 0.43 -5.67
C ARG A 32 7.44 0.02 -6.41
N VAL A 33 6.86 0.94 -7.17
CA VAL A 33 5.65 0.72 -7.99
C VAL A 33 5.86 1.35 -9.35
N GLY A 34 6.11 0.52 -10.37
CA GLY A 34 6.55 1.00 -11.69
C GLY A 34 7.82 1.84 -11.60
N GLU A 35 7.80 3.02 -12.21
CA GLU A 35 8.88 4.03 -12.16
C GLU A 35 8.86 4.89 -10.88
N GLY A 36 7.89 4.67 -9.98
CA GLY A 36 7.73 5.46 -8.76
C GLY A 36 8.04 4.69 -7.48
N VAL A 37 7.90 5.40 -6.35
CA VAL A 37 7.93 4.84 -5.00
C VAL A 37 6.66 5.23 -4.24
N LEU A 38 6.12 4.27 -3.49
CA LEU A 38 5.06 4.46 -2.51
C LEU A 38 5.69 4.54 -1.12
N LEU A 39 5.36 5.60 -0.38
CA LEU A 39 5.79 5.83 1.00
C LEU A 39 4.58 5.74 1.93
N MET A 40 4.68 4.94 2.98
CA MET A 40 3.58 4.71 3.94
C MET A 40 4.13 4.71 5.37
N PRO A 41 3.48 5.34 6.37
CA PRO A 41 3.91 5.25 7.76
C PRO A 41 4.10 3.80 8.24
N ILE A 42 5.12 3.55 9.05
CA ILE A 42 5.36 2.20 9.60
C ILE A 42 4.38 1.84 10.71
N GLU A 43 3.88 2.84 11.44
CA GLU A 43 3.09 2.64 12.67
C GLU A 43 1.62 2.32 12.39
N GLU A 44 1.11 2.58 11.17
CA GLU A 44 -0.32 2.48 10.83
C GLU A 44 -0.57 1.74 9.49
N PRO A 45 -0.04 0.53 9.26
CA PRO A 45 -0.31 -0.21 8.01
C PRO A 45 -1.79 -0.60 7.87
N TRP A 46 -2.50 -0.77 8.99
CA TRP A 46 -3.91 -1.16 9.02
C TRP A 46 -4.85 0.00 8.71
N ASP A 47 -4.51 1.23 9.07
CA ASP A 47 -5.33 2.41 8.82
C ASP A 47 -5.42 2.70 7.32
N MET A 48 -4.35 2.42 6.56
CA MET A 48 -4.40 2.50 5.10
C MET A 48 -5.35 1.46 4.51
N ILE A 49 -5.31 0.22 5.03
CA ILE A 49 -6.21 -0.85 4.58
C ILE A 49 -7.65 -0.48 4.93
N GLU A 50 -7.90 0.04 6.14
CA GLU A 50 -9.21 0.51 6.58
C GLU A 50 -9.72 1.66 5.70
N ALA A 51 -8.90 2.67 5.41
CA ALA A 51 -9.25 3.75 4.51
C ALA A 51 -9.56 3.24 3.09
N ALA A 52 -8.80 2.26 2.59
CA ALA A 52 -9.07 1.63 1.30
C ALA A 52 -10.38 0.83 1.30
N LEU A 53 -10.72 0.14 2.39
CA LEU A 53 -11.99 -0.56 2.55
C LEU A 53 -13.16 0.42 2.65
N ASN A 54 -12.98 1.56 3.31
CA ASN A 54 -13.99 2.62 3.43
C ASN A 54 -14.20 3.42 2.13
N ALA A 55 -13.29 3.32 1.17
CA ALA A 55 -13.42 3.98 -0.14
C ALA A 55 -14.36 3.25 -1.11
N PHE A 56 -14.83 2.04 -0.77
CA PHE A 56 -15.82 1.32 -1.57
C PHE A 56 -17.20 2.01 -1.51
N GLU A 57 -17.97 1.87 -2.59
CA GLU A 57 -19.34 2.37 -2.64
C GLU A 57 -20.20 1.71 -1.54
N SER A 58 -21.12 2.48 -0.96
CA SER A 58 -22.04 1.98 0.06
C SER A 58 -22.85 0.81 -0.50
N GLY A 59 -22.80 -0.34 0.17
CA GLY A 59 -23.51 -1.55 -0.26
C GLY A 59 -22.75 -2.42 -1.25
N PHE A 60 -21.48 -2.13 -1.56
CA PHE A 60 -20.61 -3.04 -2.28
C PHE A 60 -20.54 -4.39 -1.56
N LYS A 61 -20.84 -5.47 -2.29
CA LYS A 61 -20.80 -6.86 -1.79
C LYS A 61 -19.82 -7.66 -2.64
N ILE A 62 -18.86 -8.29 -1.98
CA ILE A 62 -18.00 -9.30 -2.60
C ILE A 62 -18.63 -10.67 -2.31
N GLU A 63 -19.17 -11.32 -3.33
CA GLU A 63 -19.59 -12.72 -3.23
C GLU A 63 -18.49 -13.63 -3.74
N ARG A 64 -17.97 -14.48 -2.85
CA ARG A 64 -16.99 -15.50 -3.20
C ARG A 64 -17.70 -16.66 -3.88
N GLN A 65 -17.45 -16.84 -5.18
CA GLN A 65 -17.87 -18.05 -5.91
C GLN A 65 -16.91 -19.20 -5.61
N GLN A 66 -16.99 -19.74 -4.39
CA GLN A 66 -16.18 -20.89 -4.02
C GLN A 66 -16.75 -22.16 -4.69
N PRO A 67 -15.95 -22.90 -5.48
CA PRO A 67 -16.37 -24.19 -5.99
C PRO A 67 -16.44 -25.22 -4.85
N GLU A 68 -17.17 -26.31 -5.10
CA GLU A 68 -17.14 -27.46 -4.20
C GLU A 68 -15.72 -28.01 -4.03
N HIS A 69 -15.47 -28.60 -2.87
CA HIS A 69 -14.18 -29.20 -2.58
C HIS A 69 -13.92 -30.36 -3.54
N GLN A 70 -12.83 -30.28 -4.31
CA GLN A 70 -12.46 -31.35 -5.22
C GLN A 70 -12.10 -32.61 -4.43
N ILE A 71 -12.82 -33.70 -4.66
CA ILE A 71 -12.44 -35.02 -4.18
C ILE A 71 -11.31 -35.52 -5.09
N ARG A 72 -10.15 -35.81 -4.51
CA ARG A 72 -8.99 -36.38 -5.22
C ARG A 72 -8.72 -37.79 -4.72
N PRO A 73 -8.40 -38.75 -5.61
CA PRO A 73 -8.00 -40.08 -5.17
C PRO A 73 -6.70 -40.00 -4.35
N GLU A 74 -6.58 -40.88 -3.36
CA GLU A 74 -5.29 -41.06 -2.67
C GLU A 74 -4.24 -41.49 -3.69
N VAL A 75 -3.09 -40.82 -3.67
CA VAL A 75 -1.95 -41.22 -4.49
C VAL A 75 -1.38 -42.48 -3.87
N LEU A 76 -1.61 -43.64 -4.50
CA LEU A 76 -0.93 -44.88 -4.14
C LEU A 76 0.55 -44.74 -4.54
N LEU A 77 1.44 -44.76 -3.54
CA LEU A 77 2.88 -44.92 -3.71
C LEU A 77 3.24 -46.36 -4.09
#